data_AF-A0A7V2HKE2-F1
#
_entry.id   AF-A0A7V2HKE2-F1
#
_cell.length_a   1.000
_cell.length_b   1.000
_cell.length_c   1.000
_cell.angle_alpha   90.00
_cell.angle_beta   90.00
_cell.angle_gamma   90.00
#
_symmetry.space_group_name_H-M   'P 1'
#
loop_
_entity.id
_entity.type
_entity.pdbx_description
1 polymer ?
#
loop_
_entity_poly.entity_id
_entity_poly.type
_entity_poly.pdbx_seq_one_letter_code
_entity_poly.pdbx_strand_id
1 'polypeptide(L)'
;MKLNDVRKLAVRQRMRVSFVLSNGHDCVVNEQGVGKVPTLKSKPQFDIEEEFASAHSFVLESLDPGAPRRPVTRRDLEKMVAHGPTEADDPHDHDE
;
A
#
# COMPACT_ATOMS: atom_id res chain seq x y z
N MET A 1 -10.75 4.22 -3.66
CA MET A 1 -9.49 5.01 -3.70
C MET A 1 -8.77 4.88 -5.04
N LYS A 2 -7.89 5.82 -5.37
CA LYS A 2 -6.99 5.80 -6.53
C LYS A 2 -5.53 5.56 -6.11
N LEU A 3 -4.66 5.28 -7.08
CA LEU A 3 -3.22 5.14 -6.84
C LEU A 3 -2.63 6.39 -6.18
N ASN A 4 -3.10 7.59 -6.55
CA ASN A 4 -2.67 8.84 -5.93
C ASN A 4 -2.95 8.89 -4.42
N ASP A 5 -4.04 8.30 -3.95
CA ASP A 5 -4.35 8.25 -2.52
C ASP A 5 -3.34 7.40 -1.76
N VAL A 6 -2.95 6.25 -2.34
CA VAL A 6 -1.91 5.38 -1.78
C VAL A 6 -0.55 6.04 -1.80
N ARG A 7 -0.20 6.78 -2.87
CA ARG A 7 1.03 7.58 -2.91
C ARG A 7 1.08 8.61 -1.79
N LYS A 8 -0.03 9.32 -1.56
CA LYS A 8 -0.14 10.26 -0.45
C LYS A 8 -0.02 9.54 0.90
N LEU A 9 -0.66 8.38 1.06
CA LEU A 9 -0.58 7.57 2.27
C LEU A 9 0.87 7.15 2.58
N ALA A 10 1.56 6.59 1.59
CA ALA A 10 2.95 6.14 1.69
C ALA A 10 3.90 7.27 2.11
N VAL A 11 3.74 8.47 1.54
CA VAL A 11 4.50 9.66 1.93
C VAL A 11 4.15 10.12 3.33
N ARG A 12 2.85 10.21 3.65
CA ARG A 12 2.37 10.71 4.94
C ARG A 12 2.79 9.83 6.10
N GLN A 13 2.71 8.51 5.94
CA GLN A 13 3.06 7.56 6.99
C GLN A 13 4.51 7.04 6.87
N ARG A 14 5.29 7.54 5.90
CA ARG A 14 6.66 7.10 5.62
C ARG A 14 6.76 5.58 5.57
N MET A 15 5.95 4.98 4.71
CA MET A 15 5.87 3.52 4.52
C MET A 15 5.93 3.17 3.04
N ARG A 16 6.11 1.88 2.76
CA ARG A 16 6.07 1.31 1.42
C ARG A 16 4.81 0.46 1.27
N VAL A 17 4.18 0.57 0.10
CA VAL A 17 2.96 -0.18 -0.24
C VAL A 17 3.23 -1.01 -1.47
N SER A 18 3.13 -2.32 -1.33
CA SER A 18 3.36 -3.28 -2.41
C SER A 18 2.05 -3.94 -2.83
N PHE A 19 1.85 -4.16 -4.12
CA PHE A 19 0.71 -4.91 -4.65
C PHE A 19 1.08 -5.64 -5.94
N VAL A 20 0.37 -6.73 -6.19
CA VAL A 20 0.56 -7.54 -7.40
C VAL A 20 -0.32 -6.98 -8.51
N LEU A 21 0.28 -6.78 -9.68
CA LEU A 21 -0.37 -6.37 -10.91
C LEU A 21 -1.04 -7.57 -11.58
N SER A 22 -1.97 -7.34 -12.52
CA SER A 22 -2.71 -8.43 -13.19
C SER A 22 -1.81 -9.33 -14.04
N ASN A 23 -0.66 -8.81 -14.46
CA ASN A 23 0.40 -9.55 -15.17
C ASN A 23 1.35 -10.34 -14.24
N GLY A 24 1.11 -10.35 -12.92
CA GLY A 24 1.91 -11.08 -11.94
C GLY A 24 3.21 -10.39 -11.52
N HIS A 25 3.43 -9.13 -11.93
CA HIS A 25 4.55 -8.32 -11.42
C HIS A 25 4.17 -7.58 -10.14
N ASP A 26 5.15 -7.34 -9.27
CA ASP A 26 4.97 -6.53 -8.07
C ASP A 26 5.20 -5.04 -8.38
N CYS A 27 4.25 -4.21 -7.98
CA CYS A 27 4.40 -2.77 -7.92
C CYS A 27 4.61 -2.34 -6.47
N VAL A 28 5.66 -1.56 -6.23
CA VAL A 28 6.03 -1.03 -4.92
C VAL A 28 5.99 0.48 -4.96
N VAL A 29 5.07 1.08 -4.21
CA VAL A 29 5.04 2.52 -3.94
C VAL A 29 5.93 2.79 -2.74
N ASN A 30 7.01 3.54 -2.94
CA ASN A 30 7.93 3.87 -1.85
C ASN A 30 7.40 5.05 -0.99
N GLU A 31 8.15 5.36 0.06
CA GLU A 31 7.89 6.45 1.00
C GLU A 31 7.93 7.85 0.38
N GLN A 32 8.38 7.97 -0.88
CA GLN A 32 8.36 9.22 -1.65
C GLN A 32 7.14 9.30 -2.58
N GLY A 33 6.25 8.29 -2.54
CA GLY A 33 5.09 8.18 -3.42
C GLY A 33 5.46 7.76 -4.84
N VAL A 34 6.67 7.23 -5.05
CA VAL A 34 7.16 6.75 -6.35
C VAL A 34 6.81 5.27 -6.47
N GLY A 35 5.94 4.94 -7.44
CA GLY A 35 5.66 3.57 -7.84
C GLY A 35 6.79 3.01 -8.69
N LYS A 36 7.35 1.88 -8.27
CA LYS A 36 8.40 1.13 -8.97
C LYS A 36 7.92 -0.29 -9.21
N VAL A 37 8.19 -0.81 -10.41
CA VAL A 37 7.98 -2.23 -10.74
C VAL A 37 9.37 -2.81 -11.00
N PRO A 38 10.04 -3.39 -10.00
CA PRO A 38 11.47 -3.74 -10.09
C PRO A 38 11.77 -4.81 -11.15
N THR A 39 10.79 -5.60 -11.54
CA THR A 39 10.91 -6.63 -12.57
C THR A 39 10.88 -6.07 -14.00
N LEU A 40 10.38 -4.85 -14.20
CA LEU A 40 10.33 -4.22 -15.52
C LEU A 40 11.70 -3.67 -15.91
N LYS A 41 12.22 -4.17 -17.02
CA LYS A 41 13.45 -3.67 -17.66
C LYS A 41 13.20 -2.62 -18.74
N SER A 42 11.94 -2.42 -19.11
CA SER A 42 11.49 -1.56 -20.21
C SER A 42 10.21 -0.81 -19.82
N LYS A 43 9.85 0.21 -20.60
CA LYS A 43 8.61 0.97 -20.40
C LYS A 43 7.41 0.01 -20.35
N PRO A 44 6.55 0.06 -19.30
CA PRO A 44 5.33 -0.73 -19.26
C PRO A 44 4.43 -0.37 -20.45
N GLN A 45 3.80 -1.38 -21.05
CA GLN A 45 2.72 -1.21 -22.03
C GLN A 45 1.33 -1.13 -21.36
N PHE A 46 1.28 -1.02 -20.04
CA PHE A 46 0.06 -1.02 -19.24
C PHE A 46 -0.01 0.22 -18.34
N ASP A 47 -1.23 0.61 -18.00
CA ASP A 47 -1.50 1.72 -17.11
C ASP A 47 -1.55 1.27 -15.65
N ILE A 48 -0.60 1.76 -14.85
CA ILE A 48 -0.47 1.37 -13.43
C ILE A 48 -1.72 1.75 -12.63
N GLU A 49 -2.45 2.79 -13.04
CA GLU A 49 -3.71 3.19 -12.37
C GLU A 49 -4.83 2.17 -12.61
N GLU A 50 -4.92 1.60 -13.81
CA GLU A 50 -5.87 0.52 -14.14
C GLU A 50 -5.48 -0.78 -13.44
N GLU A 51 -4.20 -1.15 -13.45
CA GLU A 51 -3.71 -2.33 -12.73
C GLU A 51 -3.97 -2.22 -11.22
N PHE A 52 -3.77 -1.03 -10.65
CA PHE A 52 -4.11 -0.76 -9.26
C PHE A 52 -5.62 -0.87 -9.01
N ALA A 53 -6.47 -0.50 -9.96
CA ALA A 53 -7.93 -0.66 -9.82
C ALA A 53 -8.34 -2.13 -9.70
N SER A 54 -7.62 -3.02 -10.39
CA SER A 54 -7.81 -4.48 -10.33
C SER A 54 -7.13 -5.15 -9.12
N ALA A 55 -6.23 -4.45 -8.43
CA ALA A 55 -5.55 -4.99 -7.26
C ALA A 55 -6.47 -5.04 -6.01
N HIS A 56 -6.48 -6.18 -5.33
CA HIS A 56 -7.29 -6.42 -4.12
C HIS A 56 -6.46 -6.69 -2.86
N SER A 57 -5.20 -7.11 -3.03
CA SER A 57 -4.29 -7.46 -1.94
C SER A 57 -3.08 -6.55 -1.96
N PHE A 58 -2.76 -5.99 -0.80
CA PHE A 58 -1.68 -5.04 -0.60
C PHE A 58 -0.81 -5.50 0.57
N VAL A 59 0.45 -5.08 0.59
CA VAL A 59 1.37 -5.30 1.70
C VAL A 59 1.94 -3.96 2.11
N LEU A 60 1.78 -3.61 3.38
CA LEU A 60 2.38 -2.43 3.99
C LEU A 60 3.68 -2.81 4.67
N GLU A 61 4.72 -2.02 4.42
CA GLU A 61 6.03 -2.17 5.05
C GLU A 61 6.44 -0.81 5.62
N SER A 62 6.63 -0.72 6.94
CA SER A 62 7.21 0.47 7.56
C SER A 62 8.70 0.55 7.26
N LEU A 63 9.24 1.77 7.26
CA LEU A 63 10.69 1.97 7.12
C LEU A 63 11.48 1.62 8.38
N ASP A 64 10.80 1.39 9.51
CA ASP A 64 11.43 1.03 10.77
C ASP A 64 12.09 -0.36 10.69
N PRO A 65 13.39 -0.47 11.04
CA PRO A 65 14.09 -1.73 11.01
C PRO A 65 13.49 -2.70 12.03
N GLY A 66 12.91 -3.80 11.52
CA GLY A 66 12.25 -4.83 12.33
C GLY A 66 10.72 -4.75 12.33
N ALA A 67 10.12 -3.76 11.67
CA ALA A 67 8.68 -3.70 11.52
C ALA A 67 8.16 -4.85 10.62
N PRO A 68 7.10 -5.57 11.03
CA PRO A 68 6.55 -6.65 10.23
C PRO A 68 5.83 -6.11 9.00
N ARG A 69 5.94 -6.85 7.89
CA ARG A 69 5.11 -6.62 6.70
C ARG A 69 3.68 -6.99 7.03
N ARG A 70 2.76 -6.05 6.86
CA ARG A 70 1.33 -6.27 7.15
C ARG A 70 0.55 -6.42 5.82
N PRO A 71 0.03 -7.61 5.51
CA PRO A 71 -0.91 -7.75 4.41
C PRO A 71 -2.23 -7.06 4.76
N VAL A 72 -2.78 -6.29 3.83
CA VAL A 72 -4.04 -5.55 4.00
C VAL A 72 -4.89 -5.67 2.73
N THR A 73 -6.21 -5.64 2.90
CA THR A 73 -7.11 -5.66 1.75
C THR A 73 -7.29 -4.25 1.18
N ARG A 74 -7.83 -4.16 -0.04
CA ARG A 74 -8.26 -2.87 -0.62
C ARG A 74 -9.12 -2.06 0.35
N ARG A 75 -10.08 -2.71 1.02
CA ARG A 75 -11.02 -2.06 1.93
C ARG A 75 -10.31 -1.49 3.16
N ASP A 76 -9.33 -2.22 3.70
CA ASP A 76 -8.52 -1.72 4.84
C ASP A 76 -7.67 -0.54 4.42
N LEU A 77 -7.06 -0.60 3.23
CA LEU A 77 -6.27 0.50 2.68
C LEU A 77 -7.14 1.74 2.43
N GLU A 78 -8.37 1.57 1.95
CA GLU A 78 -9.34 2.65 1.79
C GLU A 78 -9.71 3.28 3.14
N LYS A 79 -9.88 2.47 4.19
CA LYS A 79 -10.10 2.99 5.55
C LYS A 79 -8.92 3.81 6.04
N MET A 80 -7.68 3.36 5.81
CA MET A 80 -6.45 4.08 6.19
C MET A 80 -6.23 5.36 5.38
N VAL A 81 -6.69 5.40 4.13
CA VAL A 81 -6.70 6.63 3.32
C VAL A 81 -7.74 7.62 3.86
N ALA A 82 -8.94 7.14 4.20
CA ALA A 82 -10.04 7.96 4.69
C ALA A 82 -9.82 8.47 6.12
N HIS A 83 -9.27 7.63 6.99
CA HIS A 83 -8.92 7.94 8.37
C HIS A 83 -7.40 8.11 8.44
N GLY A 84 -6.94 9.36 8.35
CA GLY A 84 -5.57 9.70 8.74
C GLY A 84 -5.28 9.23 10.18
N PRO A 85 -4.00 9.13 10.56
CA PRO A 85 -3.48 8.08 11.45
C PRO A 85 -4.39 7.88 12.66
N THR A 86 -5.21 6.84 12.63
CA THR A 86 -5.70 6.25 13.86
C THR A 86 -4.68 5.21 14.24
N GLU A 87 -4.09 5.43 15.42
CA GLU A 87 -3.34 4.45 16.20
C GLU A 87 -3.91 3.05 16.02
N ALA A 88 -3.00 2.08 16.09
CA ALA A 88 -3.32 0.67 16.10
C ALA A 88 -4.62 0.42 16.86
N ASP A 89 -5.54 -0.29 16.21
CA ASP A 89 -6.68 -0.94 16.85
C ASP A 89 -6.10 -1.88 17.91
N ASP A 90 -5.83 -1.32 19.09
CA ASP A 90 -5.65 -2.02 20.33
C ASP A 90 -7.06 -2.48 20.69
N PRO A 91 -7.36 -3.80 20.65
CA PRO A 91 -8.60 -4.26 21.24
C PRO A 91 -8.45 -4.02 22.74
N HIS A 92 -8.91 -2.86 23.20
CA HIS A 92 -9.18 -2.61 24.60
C HIS A 92 -10.30 -3.58 24.97
N ASP A 93 -9.87 -4.76 25.40
CA ASP A 93 -10.70 -5.74 26.08
C ASP A 93 -11.20 -5.02 27.34
N HIS A 94 -12.47 -4.69 27.29
CA HIS A 94 -13.20 -3.99 28.33
C HIS A 94 -13.92 -5.09 29.10
N ASP A 95 -13.29 -5.65 30.13
CA ASP A 95 -13.84 -6.60 31.11
C ASP A 95 -12.78 -6.70 32.23
N GLU A 96 -12.97 -6.44 33.52
CA GLU A 96 -14.08 -6.07 34.43
C GLU A 96 -13.48 -5.22 35.57
#